data_AF-A0A831RT41-F1
#
_entry.id   AF-A0A831RT41-F1
#
_cell.length_a   1.000
_cell.length_b   1.000
_cell.length_c   1.000
_cell.angle_alpha   90.00
_cell.angle_beta   90.00
_cell.angle_gamma   90.00
#
_symmetry.space_group_name_H-M   'P 1'
#
loop_
_entity.id
_entity.type
_entity.pdbx_description
1 polymer ?
#
loop_
_entity_poly.entity_id
_entity_poly.type
_entity_poly.pdbx_seq_one_letter_code
_entity_poly.pdbx_strand_id
1 'polypeptide(L)'
;MHIPKTGGQSMLPVWYRHRIPVIGHDIRQPDYVSLARYKADMDPDCFAFAFVRNPWDRLVSTFFYLKKGGDNEDDRKDAEKYLPYEDFRTFVLEAFRGREIFEQLHLRPQYTWLSDGDRLVVDSVGRFEDLQAH
;
A
#
# COMPACT_ATOMS: atom_id res chain seq x y z
N MET A 1 3.40 -9.49 -0.61
CA MET A 1 3.59 -8.03 -0.46
C MET A 1 2.27 -7.39 -0.09
N HIS A 2 2.22 -6.63 1.02
CA HIS A 2 1.02 -5.89 1.42
C HIS A 2 1.05 -4.48 0.84
N ILE A 3 0.01 -4.13 0.07
CA ILE A 3 -0.19 -2.79 -0.48
C ILE A 3 -1.35 -2.12 0.29
N PRO A 4 -1.23 -0.83 0.66
CA PRO A 4 -2.31 -0.13 1.34
C PRO A 4 -3.62 -0.10 0.57
N LYS A 5 -4.72 -0.22 1.30
CA LYS A 5 -6.11 -0.09 0.80
C LYS A 5 -6.52 -1.13 -0.27
N THR A 6 -5.89 -2.30 -0.27
CA THR A 6 -6.23 -3.45 -1.14
C THR A 6 -6.79 -4.66 -0.37
N GLY A 7 -7.39 -4.44 0.80
CA GLY A 7 -8.04 -5.50 1.59
C GLY A 7 -7.09 -6.30 2.51
N GLY A 8 -5.81 -5.95 2.58
CA GLY A 8 -4.82 -6.72 3.34
C GLY A 8 -5.12 -6.85 4.84
N GLN A 9 -5.70 -5.85 5.49
CA GLN A 9 -6.09 -5.93 6.91
C GLN A 9 -7.08 -7.06 7.19
N SER A 10 -8.03 -7.30 6.28
CA SER A 10 -8.98 -8.43 6.38
C SER A 10 -8.31 -9.78 6.17
N MET A 11 -7.16 -9.83 5.49
CA MET A 11 -6.40 -11.04 5.22
C MET A 11 -5.35 -11.35 6.29
N LEU A 12 -4.96 -10.39 7.14
CA LEU A 12 -3.95 -10.58 8.19
C LEU A 12 -4.22 -11.83 9.04
N PRO A 13 -5.44 -12.10 9.55
CA PRO A 13 -5.68 -13.29 10.37
C PRO A 13 -5.40 -14.61 9.64
N VAL A 14 -5.67 -14.65 8.33
CA VAL A 14 -5.40 -15.81 7.48
C VAL A 14 -3.89 -15.97 7.29
N TRP A 15 -3.18 -14.90 6.96
CA TRP A 15 -1.72 -14.94 6.78
C TRP A 15 -1.00 -15.36 8.06
N TYR A 16 -1.40 -14.84 9.22
CA TYR A 16 -0.85 -15.26 10.51
C TYR A 16 -1.14 -16.74 10.80
N ARG A 17 -2.38 -17.20 10.58
CA ARG A 17 -2.76 -18.61 10.78
C ARG A 17 -1.91 -19.56 9.93
N HIS A 18 -1.64 -19.19 8.69
CA HIS A 18 -0.87 -20.00 7.75
C HIS A 18 0.64 -19.70 7.75
N ARG A 19 1.11 -18.83 8.66
CA ARG A 19 2.52 -18.40 8.77
C ARG A 19 3.09 -17.88 7.46
N ILE A 20 2.27 -17.17 6.68
CA ILE A 20 2.70 -16.53 5.43
C ILE A 20 3.41 -15.22 5.80
N PRO A 21 4.71 -15.05 5.47
CA PRO A 21 5.42 -13.81 5.73
C PRO A 21 4.77 -12.63 5.00
N VAL A 22 4.69 -11.49 5.68
CA VAL A 22 4.10 -10.26 5.12
C VAL A 22 5.19 -9.20 5.03
N ILE A 23 5.59 -8.88 3.80
CA ILE A 23 6.36 -7.67 3.53
C ILE A 23 5.38 -6.50 3.52
N GLY A 24 5.52 -5.60 4.48
CA GLY A 24 4.69 -4.41 4.66
C GLY A 24 5.06 -3.26 3.73
N HIS A 25 4.31 -2.16 3.81
CA HIS A 25 4.54 -0.94 3.02
C HIS A 25 5.24 0.17 3.81
N ASP A 26 5.52 -0.04 5.11
CA ASP A 26 6.12 0.99 5.95
C ASP A 26 7.64 1.03 5.79
N ILE A 27 8.08 1.71 4.74
CA ILE A 27 9.51 1.90 4.41
C ILE A 27 10.27 2.76 5.42
N ARG A 28 9.57 3.34 6.40
CA ARG A 28 10.16 4.17 7.46
C ARG A 28 10.67 3.33 8.63
N GLN A 29 10.28 2.05 8.69
CA GLN A 29 10.75 1.14 9.72
C GLN A 29 12.25 0.83 9.52
N PRO A 30 13.07 0.86 10.59
CA PRO A 30 14.51 0.59 10.48
C PRO A 30 14.86 -0.79 9.92
N ASP A 31 13.98 -1.77 10.11
CA ASP A 31 14.12 -3.16 9.67
C ASP A 31 13.37 -3.46 8.37
N TYR A 32 12.88 -2.44 7.66
CA TYR A 32 12.19 -2.64 6.39
C TYR A 32 13.09 -3.33 5.34
N VAL A 33 12.56 -4.38 4.72
CA VAL A 33 13.17 -5.09 3.60
C VAL A 33 12.19 -5.11 2.45
N SER A 34 12.60 -4.59 1.28
CA SER A 34 11.77 -4.65 0.08
C SER A 34 11.59 -6.09 -0.41
N LEU A 35 10.51 -6.38 -1.14
CA LEU A 35 10.30 -7.71 -1.72
C LEU A 35 11.47 -8.15 -2.63
N ALA A 36 12.01 -7.23 -3.41
CA ALA A 36 13.18 -7.50 -4.25
C ALA A 36 14.38 -7.98 -3.41
N ARG A 37 14.66 -7.28 -2.31
CA ARG A 37 15.76 -7.63 -1.41
C ARG A 37 15.49 -8.92 -0.63
N TYR A 38 14.26 -9.14 -0.19
CA TYR A 38 13.86 -10.37 0.49
C TYR A 38 14.11 -11.59 -0.41
N LYS A 39 13.69 -11.51 -1.68
CA LYS A 39 13.98 -12.56 -2.66
C LYS A 39 15.49 -12.71 -2.89
N ALA A 40 16.24 -11.62 -3.07
CA ALA A 40 17.66 -11.71 -3.36
C ALA A 40 18.49 -12.29 -2.19
N ASP A 41 18.21 -11.85 -0.97
CA ASP A 41 19.10 -12.07 0.18
C ASP A 41 18.61 -13.15 1.15
N MET A 42 17.31 -13.46 1.16
CA MET A 42 16.69 -14.28 2.22
C MET A 42 16.00 -15.54 1.69
N ASP A 43 15.14 -15.41 0.68
CA ASP A 43 14.38 -16.55 0.13
C ASP A 43 14.18 -16.40 -1.40
N PRO A 44 15.19 -16.78 -2.21
CA PRO A 44 15.17 -16.61 -3.66
C PRO A 44 14.07 -17.37 -4.39
N ASP A 45 13.64 -18.50 -3.83
CA ASP A 45 12.66 -19.39 -4.45
C ASP A 45 11.22 -19.13 -3.93
N CYS A 46 11.03 -18.09 -3.09
CA CYS A 46 9.72 -17.81 -2.53
C CYS A 46 8.72 -17.38 -3.60
N PHE A 47 7.50 -17.90 -3.49
CA PHE A 47 6.36 -17.40 -4.25
C PHE A 47 5.78 -16.16 -3.57
N ALA A 48 5.82 -15.03 -4.28
CA ALA A 48 5.33 -13.74 -3.83
C ALA A 48 4.09 -13.32 -4.61
N PHE A 49 3.03 -12.95 -3.88
CA PHE A 49 1.83 -12.37 -4.47
C PHE A 49 1.47 -11.04 -3.80
N ALA A 50 0.64 -10.27 -4.50
CA ALA A 50 0.07 -9.03 -3.99
C ALA A 50 -1.34 -8.82 -4.53
N PHE A 51 -2.11 -7.97 -3.87
CA PHE A 51 -3.39 -7.49 -4.37
C PHE A 51 -3.28 -6.01 -4.74
N VAL A 52 -3.79 -5.67 -5.91
CA VAL A 52 -3.96 -4.29 -6.36
C VAL A 52 -5.43 -3.92 -6.40
N ARG A 53 -5.72 -2.62 -6.37
CA ARG A 53 -7.07 -2.07 -6.49
C ARG A 53 -7.14 -1.07 -7.62
N ASN A 54 -8.32 -0.86 -8.20
CA ASN A 54 -8.58 0.27 -9.08
C ASN A 54 -7.98 1.56 -8.48
N PRO A 55 -7.11 2.30 -9.22
CA PRO A 55 -6.43 3.47 -8.66
C PRO A 55 -7.35 4.56 -8.13
N TRP A 56 -8.51 4.74 -8.77
CA TRP A 56 -9.51 5.74 -8.39
C TRP A 56 -10.18 5.36 -7.07
N ASP A 57 -10.66 4.13 -6.95
CA ASP A 57 -11.30 3.63 -5.73
C ASP A 57 -10.31 3.56 -4.57
N ARG A 58 -9.06 3.19 -4.86
CA ARG A 58 -7.99 3.19 -3.85
C ARG A 58 -7.75 4.61 -3.34
N LEU A 59 -7.72 5.60 -4.23
CA LEU A 59 -7.50 6.99 -3.87
C LEU A 59 -8.63 7.54 -2.99
N VAL A 60 -9.89 7.27 -3.34
CA VAL A 60 -11.06 7.60 -2.50
C VAL A 60 -10.92 6.95 -1.12
N SER A 61 -10.57 5.66 -1.09
CA SER A 61 -10.41 4.91 0.16
C SER A 61 -9.27 5.47 1.03
N THR A 62 -8.14 5.85 0.44
CA THR A 62 -7.02 6.48 1.13
C THR A 62 -7.42 7.84 1.70
N PHE A 63 -8.11 8.68 0.91
CA PHE A 63 -8.53 10.01 1.35
C PHE A 63 -9.39 9.93 2.61
N PHE A 64 -10.47 9.15 2.57
CA PHE A 64 -11.38 9.03 3.72
C PHE A 64 -10.76 8.27 4.90
N TYR A 65 -9.78 7.41 4.67
CA TYR A 65 -9.01 6.76 5.73
C TYR A 65 -8.15 7.77 6.50
N LEU A 66 -7.32 8.54 5.79
CA LEU A 66 -6.45 9.54 6.41
C LEU A 66 -7.26 10.69 7.02
N LYS A 67 -8.39 11.08 6.43
CA LYS A 67 -9.30 12.07 7.03
C LYS A 67 -9.89 11.66 8.37
N LYS A 68 -9.97 10.36 8.66
CA LYS A 68 -10.40 9.84 9.96
C LYS A 68 -9.26 9.73 10.98
N GLY A 69 -8.05 10.15 10.61
CA GLY A 69 -6.84 10.06 11.43
C GLY A 69 -6.02 8.79 11.22
N GLY A 70 -6.44 7.90 10.31
CA GLY A 70 -5.81 6.59 10.10
C GLY A 70 -5.89 5.68 11.33
N ASP A 71 -4.94 4.74 11.44
CA ASP A 71 -4.92 3.73 12.51
C ASP A 71 -3.89 4.04 13.61
N ASN A 72 -2.98 4.98 13.38
CA ASN A 72 -1.91 5.33 14.32
C ASN A 72 -1.48 6.81 14.23
N GLU A 73 -0.59 7.20 15.14
CA GLU A 73 -0.09 8.57 15.27
C GLU A 73 0.68 9.05 14.02
N ASP A 74 1.37 8.16 13.30
CA ASP A 74 2.09 8.52 12.09
C ASP A 74 1.13 8.75 10.92
N ASP A 75 0.04 7.98 10.83
CA ASP A 75 -1.03 8.25 9.86
C ASP A 75 -1.73 9.58 10.16
N ARG A 76 -1.91 9.92 11.44
CA ARG A 76 -2.46 11.23 11.85
C ARG A 76 -1.57 12.38 11.39
N LYS A 77 -0.26 12.28 11.63
CA LYS A 77 0.73 13.28 11.15
C LYS A 77 0.80 13.34 9.63
N ASP A 78 0.75 12.19 8.96
CA ASP A 78 0.70 12.14 7.50
C ASP A 78 -0.58 12.82 6.97
N ALA A 79 -1.72 12.64 7.62
CA ALA A 79 -2.95 13.32 7.25
C ALA A 79 -2.85 14.85 7.39
N GLU A 80 -2.21 15.35 8.45
CA GLU A 80 -1.95 16.78 8.64
C GLU A 80 -1.00 17.34 7.57
N LYS A 81 0.07 16.60 7.23
CA LYS A 81 1.07 17.03 6.25
C LYS A 81 0.55 16.97 4.80
N TYR A 82 -0.09 15.87 4.42
CA TYR A 82 -0.39 15.55 3.02
C TYR A 82 -1.87 15.71 2.65
N LEU A 83 -2.77 15.87 3.63
CA LEU A 83 -4.22 16.01 3.41
C LEU A 83 -4.82 17.29 4.04
N PRO A 84 -4.26 18.49 3.78
CA PRO A 84 -4.83 19.76 4.27
C PRO A 84 -6.15 20.17 3.59
N TYR A 85 -6.76 19.31 2.78
CA TYR A 85 -7.91 19.61 1.93
C TYR A 85 -9.23 19.30 2.62
N GLU A 86 -10.23 20.17 2.54
CA GLU A 86 -11.54 19.93 3.16
C GLU A 86 -12.28 18.73 2.54
N ASP A 87 -12.31 18.68 1.21
CA ASP A 87 -13.08 17.71 0.45
C ASP A 87 -12.24 16.93 -0.59
N PHE A 88 -12.80 15.83 -1.08
CA PHE A 88 -12.13 14.94 -2.01
C PHE A 88 -11.86 15.58 -3.38
N ARG A 89 -12.75 16.45 -3.87
CA ARG A 89 -12.60 17.11 -5.16
C ARG A 89 -11.41 18.06 -5.13
N THR A 90 -11.32 18.89 -4.10
CA THR A 90 -10.19 19.81 -3.89
C THR A 90 -8.89 19.03 -3.74
N PHE A 91 -8.89 17.92 -2.98
CA PHE A 91 -7.75 17.03 -2.87
C PHE A 91 -7.25 16.52 -4.24
N VAL A 92 -8.13 16.00 -5.10
CA VAL A 92 -7.74 15.47 -6.41
C VAL A 92 -7.17 16.57 -7.32
N LEU A 93 -7.74 17.77 -7.30
CA LEU A 93 -7.31 18.88 -8.16
C LEU A 93 -5.99 19.52 -7.72
N GLU A 94 -5.70 19.52 -6.41
CA GLU A 94 -4.58 20.28 -5.84
C GLU A 94 -3.41 19.40 -5.40
N ALA A 95 -3.65 18.23 -4.80
CA ALA A 95 -2.61 17.41 -4.17
C ALA A 95 -1.62 16.79 -5.16
N PHE A 96 -2.04 16.59 -6.40
CA PHE A 96 -1.25 15.93 -7.44
C PHE A 96 -0.52 16.89 -8.38
N ARG A 97 -0.50 18.19 -8.06
CA ARG A 97 0.28 19.18 -8.83
C ARG A 97 1.80 18.98 -8.68
N GLY A 98 2.22 18.38 -7.56
CA GLY A 98 3.58 17.98 -7.27
C GLY A 98 3.72 16.46 -7.10
N ARG A 99 4.95 16.00 -6.83
CA ARG A 99 5.25 14.58 -6.59
C ARG A 99 5.37 14.23 -5.10
N GLU A 100 5.40 15.23 -4.24
CA GLU A 100 5.53 15.15 -2.79
C GLU A 100 4.39 14.32 -2.18
N ILE A 101 3.22 14.32 -2.80
CA ILE A 101 2.07 13.52 -2.37
C ILE A 101 2.37 12.00 -2.37
N PHE A 102 3.32 11.55 -3.19
CA PHE A 102 3.73 10.15 -3.26
C PHE A 102 4.73 9.75 -2.17
N GLU A 103 5.21 10.70 -1.36
CA GLU A 103 5.94 10.40 -0.11
C GLU A 103 5.00 9.79 0.93
N GLN A 104 3.70 10.09 0.85
CA GLN A 104 2.70 9.44 1.67
C GLN A 104 2.47 8.00 1.17
N LEU A 105 2.67 7.03 2.05
CA LEU A 105 2.79 5.61 1.68
C LEU A 105 1.50 4.99 1.10
N HIS A 106 0.33 5.48 1.53
CA HIS A 106 -0.97 5.05 1.02
C HIS A 106 -1.31 5.66 -0.35
N LEU A 107 -0.73 6.82 -0.69
CA LEU A 107 -0.90 7.54 -1.95
C LEU A 107 0.14 7.15 -3.00
N ARG A 108 1.27 6.57 -2.57
CA ARG A 108 2.31 6.05 -3.45
C ARG A 108 1.74 5.08 -4.52
N PRO A 109 2.14 5.17 -5.81
CA PRO A 109 1.58 4.31 -6.85
C PRO A 109 1.84 2.82 -6.57
N GLN A 110 0.84 1.96 -6.84
CA GLN A 110 0.90 0.54 -6.44
C GLN A 110 2.06 -0.22 -7.08
N TYR A 111 2.40 0.11 -8.34
CA TYR A 111 3.48 -0.55 -9.06
C TYR A 111 4.83 -0.40 -8.34
N THR A 112 5.05 0.67 -7.58
CA THR A 112 6.31 0.90 -6.85
C THR A 112 6.56 -0.10 -5.72
N TRP A 113 5.53 -0.84 -5.31
CA TRP A 113 5.63 -1.95 -4.34
C TRP A 113 5.87 -3.29 -5.03
N LEU A 114 5.61 -3.35 -6.34
CA LEU A 114 5.59 -4.58 -7.14
C LEU A 114 6.80 -4.70 -8.06
N SER A 115 7.55 -3.61 -8.25
CA SER A 115 8.67 -3.56 -9.18
C SER A 115 9.99 -3.15 -8.54
N ASP A 116 11.08 -3.65 -9.12
CA ASP A 116 12.45 -3.20 -8.93
C ASP A 116 12.93 -2.63 -10.27
N GLY A 117 12.91 -1.30 -10.38
CA GLY A 117 12.97 -0.62 -11.68
C GLY A 117 11.78 -1.03 -12.56
N ASP A 118 12.07 -1.50 -13.77
CA ASP A 118 11.08 -1.97 -14.74
C ASP A 118 10.69 -3.45 -14.58
N ARG A 119 11.31 -4.17 -13.63
CA ARG A 119 11.06 -5.60 -13.41
C ARG A 119 10.02 -5.81 -12.33
N LEU A 120 8.94 -6.53 -12.63
CA LEU A 120 8.03 -7.03 -11.59
C LEU A 120 8.74 -8.08 -10.72
N VAL A 121 8.62 -7.96 -9.40
CA VAL A 121 9.24 -8.88 -8.41
C VAL A 121 8.24 -9.83 -7.75
N VAL A 122 6.95 -9.63 -8.00
CA VAL A 122 5.87 -10.55 -7.61
C VAL A 122 5.62 -11.59 -8.71
N ASP A 123 5.22 -12.79 -8.31
CA ASP A 123 4.88 -13.91 -9.19
C ASP A 123 3.38 -13.92 -9.55
N SER A 124 2.53 -13.30 -8.73
CA SER A 124 1.10 -13.17 -9.01
C SER A 124 0.50 -11.87 -8.46
N VAL A 125 -0.44 -11.30 -9.22
CA VAL A 125 -1.17 -10.09 -8.85
C VAL A 125 -2.67 -10.38 -8.92
N GLY A 126 -3.33 -10.35 -7.76
CA GLY A 126 -4.78 -10.39 -7.65
C GLY A 126 -5.39 -9.00 -7.69
N ARG A 127 -6.66 -8.90 -8.10
CA ARG A 127 -7.42 -7.64 -8.02
C ARG A 127 -8.33 -7.65 -6.82
N PHE A 128 -8.39 -6.54 -6.11
CA PHE A 128 -9.30 -6.32 -5.00
C PHE A 128 -10.77 -6.47 -5.43
N GLU A 129 -11.09 -6.05 -6.64
CA GLU A 129 -12.46 -6.11 -7.18
C GLU A 129 -12.96 -7.55 -7.42
N ASP A 130 -12.05 -8.52 -7.52
CA ASP A 130 -12.38 -9.92 -7.76
C ASP A 130 -12.52 -10.71 -6.44
N LEU A 131 -12.31 -10.07 -5.29
CA LEU A 131 -12.54 -10.69 -3.99
C LEU A 131 -14.05 -10.87 -3.79
N GLN A 132 -14.49 -12.12 -3.71
CA GLN A 132 -15.89 -12.42 -3.43
C GLN A 132 -16.24 -12.01 -2.00
N ALA A 133 -17.30 -11.22 -1.85
CA ALA A 133 -17.96 -11.03 -0.56
C ALA A 133 -18.83 -12.27 -0.32
N HIS A 134 -18.48 -13.08 0.68
CA HIS A 134 -19.35 -14.12 1.20
C HIS A 134 -20.17 -13.58 2.37
#